data_AF-A0A1Z4V7C5-F1
#
_entry.id   AF-A0A1Z4V7C5-F1
#
_cell.length_a   1.000
_cell.length_b   1.000
_cell.length_c   1.000
_cell.angle_alpha   90.00
_cell.angle_beta   90.00
_cell.angle_gamma   90.00
#
_symmetry.space_group_name_H-M   'P 1'
#
loop_
_entity.id
_entity.type
_entity.pdbx_description
1 polymer ?
#
loop_
_entity_poly.entity_id
_entity_poly.type
_entity_poly.pdbx_seq_one_letter_code
_entity_poly.pdbx_strand_id
1 'polypeptide(L)'
;MTFDPRTIATPTYDALNNLRNLHRQDDTRLKQQKSQAVELYTYLSTWGIMRLKAEEMALPDGMMGKRQVVQKFFECLQTISETQNLSGQQGLTTLKNLNTDEYLGITGLGLALAQEFSFWATAIYAGIEGE
;
A
#
# COMPACT_ATOMS: atom_id res chain seq x y z
N MET A 1 -6.11 -19.48 15.04
CA MET A 1 -6.22 -18.00 15.18
C MET A 1 -7.39 -17.54 14.35
N THR A 2 -8.37 -16.87 14.96
CA THR A 2 -9.52 -16.31 14.24
C THR A 2 -9.08 -14.97 13.68
N PHE A 3 -9.00 -14.85 12.36
CA PHE A 3 -8.66 -13.61 11.68
C PHE A 3 -9.79 -12.59 11.91
N ASP A 4 -9.53 -11.52 12.65
CA ASP A 4 -10.47 -10.40 12.76
C ASP A 4 -10.28 -9.50 11.53
N PRO A 5 -11.28 -9.37 10.64
CA PRO A 5 -11.17 -8.51 9.46
C PRO A 5 -10.91 -7.04 9.80
N ARG A 6 -11.24 -6.59 11.02
CA ARG A 6 -10.97 -5.22 11.49
C ARG A 6 -9.48 -4.93 11.62
N THR A 7 -8.65 -5.95 11.83
CA THR A 7 -7.19 -5.83 11.95
C THR A 7 -6.56 -5.31 10.66
N ILE A 8 -7.21 -5.49 9.50
CA ILE A 8 -6.74 -4.96 8.20
C ILE A 8 -7.55 -3.73 7.78
N ALA A 9 -8.87 -3.77 7.97
CA ALA A 9 -9.76 -2.73 7.47
C ALA A 9 -9.49 -1.35 8.11
N THR A 10 -9.35 -1.28 9.44
CA THR A 10 -9.16 0.00 10.14
C THR A 10 -7.85 0.70 9.77
N PRO A 11 -6.67 0.03 9.82
CA PRO A 11 -5.42 0.67 9.39
C PRO A 11 -5.45 1.14 7.93
N THR A 12 -6.12 0.38 7.06
CA THR A 12 -6.24 0.71 5.64
C THR A 12 -7.10 1.95 5.40
N TYR A 13 -8.27 2.00 6.06
CA TYR A 13 -9.15 3.16 6.02
C TYR A 13 -8.42 4.41 6.53
N ASP A 14 -7.80 4.33 7.70
CA ASP A 14 -7.09 5.45 8.30
C ASP A 14 -5.93 5.93 7.42
N ALA A 15 -5.16 5.01 6.85
CA ALA A 15 -4.06 5.34 5.96
C ALA A 15 -4.51 6.14 4.73
N LEU A 16 -5.53 5.67 4.01
CA LEU A 16 -6.05 6.34 2.83
C LEU A 16 -6.79 7.63 3.18
N ASN A 17 -7.57 7.65 4.25
CA ASN A 17 -8.29 8.84 4.71
C ASN A 17 -7.31 9.94 5.13
N ASN A 18 -6.24 9.59 5.83
CA ASN A 18 -5.19 10.54 6.20
C ASN A 18 -4.48 11.09 4.97
N LEU A 19 -4.17 10.26 3.96
CA LEU A 19 -3.59 10.73 2.70
C LEU A 19 -4.48 11.75 2.01
N ARG A 20 -5.76 11.44 1.82
CA ARG A 20 -6.74 12.34 1.19
C ARG A 20 -6.81 13.70 1.88
N ASN A 21 -6.67 13.73 3.20
CA ASN A 21 -6.81 14.95 4.01
C ASN A 21 -5.49 15.67 4.28
N LEU A 22 -4.37 15.29 3.64
CA LEU A 22 -3.13 16.05 3.76
C LEU A 22 -3.26 17.46 3.20
N HIS A 23 -2.48 18.39 3.74
CA HIS A 23 -2.38 19.75 3.20
C HIS A 23 -1.76 19.74 1.79
N ARG A 24 -2.23 20.65 0.93
CA ARG A 24 -1.74 20.81 -0.47
C ARG A 24 -1.97 19.56 -1.34
N GLN A 25 -3.13 18.92 -1.20
CA GLN A 25 -3.61 17.97 -2.20
C GLN A 25 -4.10 18.74 -3.43
N ASP A 26 -3.60 18.33 -4.60
CA ASP A 26 -4.10 18.76 -5.89
C ASP A 26 -4.85 17.60 -6.56
N ASP A 27 -5.67 17.91 -7.57
CA ASP A 27 -6.51 16.93 -8.25
C ASP A 27 -5.68 15.80 -8.88
N THR A 28 -4.53 16.13 -9.48
CA THR A 28 -3.61 15.16 -10.07
C THR A 28 -3.10 14.16 -9.03
N ARG A 29 -2.73 14.63 -7.85
CA ARG A 29 -2.24 13.80 -6.76
C ARG A 29 -3.33 12.90 -6.20
N LEU A 30 -4.54 13.42 -6.02
CA LEU A 30 -5.70 12.65 -5.54
C LEU A 30 -6.07 11.55 -6.56
N LYS A 31 -6.03 11.86 -7.86
CA LYS A 31 -6.22 10.88 -8.95
C LYS A 31 -5.15 9.79 -8.91
N GLN A 32 -3.88 10.16 -8.78
CA GLN A 32 -2.77 9.21 -8.63
C GLN A 32 -2.94 8.30 -7.41
N GLN A 33 -3.35 8.85 -6.26
CA GLN A 33 -3.59 8.07 -5.05
C GLN A 33 -4.73 7.06 -5.25
N LYS A 34 -5.86 7.51 -5.83
CA LYS A 34 -7.00 6.65 -6.14
C LYS A 34 -6.61 5.50 -7.08
N SER A 35 -6.01 5.81 -8.23
CA SER A 35 -5.58 4.80 -9.21
C SER A 35 -4.60 3.82 -8.57
N GLN A 36 -3.56 4.31 -7.88
CA GLN A 36 -2.59 3.44 -7.24
C GLN A 36 -3.23 2.51 -6.21
N ALA A 37 -4.14 3.01 -5.37
CA ALA A 37 -4.79 2.21 -4.33
C ALA A 37 -5.67 1.09 -4.92
N VAL A 38 -6.36 1.37 -6.03
CA VAL A 38 -7.18 0.39 -6.74
C VAL A 38 -6.32 -0.66 -7.44
N GLU A 39 -5.20 -0.26 -8.03
CA GLU A 39 -4.32 -1.11 -8.84
C GLU A 39 -3.36 -1.99 -8.03
N LEU A 40 -3.16 -1.69 -6.74
CA LEU A 40 -2.22 -2.41 -5.87
C LEU A 40 -2.39 -3.93 -5.96
N TYR A 41 -3.62 -4.44 -5.86
CA TYR A 41 -3.86 -5.88 -5.86
C TYR A 41 -3.36 -6.55 -7.15
N THR A 42 -3.79 -6.02 -8.30
CA THR A 42 -3.39 -6.50 -9.63
C THR A 42 -1.87 -6.41 -9.80
N TYR A 43 -1.27 -5.34 -9.31
CA TYR A 43 0.19 -5.18 -9.37
C TYR A 43 0.89 -6.27 -8.54
N LEU A 44 0.52 -6.44 -7.27
CA LEU A 44 1.13 -7.45 -6.40
C LEU A 44 0.95 -8.86 -6.94
N SER A 45 -0.23 -9.21 -7.46
CA SER A 45 -0.49 -10.54 -8.01
C SER A 45 0.31 -10.85 -9.27
N THR A 46 0.70 -9.82 -10.02
CA THR A 46 1.44 -9.97 -11.28
C THR A 46 2.95 -9.94 -11.07
N TRP A 47 3.42 -9.02 -10.22
CA TRP A 47 4.83 -8.67 -10.14
C TRP A 47 5.47 -8.94 -8.78
N GLY A 48 4.66 -9.18 -7.75
CA GLY A 48 5.13 -9.46 -6.40
C GLY A 48 5.55 -8.22 -5.60
N ILE A 49 5.65 -8.43 -4.29
CA ILE A 49 5.87 -7.34 -3.32
C ILE A 49 7.28 -6.74 -3.38
N MET A 50 8.29 -7.55 -3.71
CA MET A 50 9.68 -7.08 -3.79
C MET A 50 9.87 -6.05 -4.90
N ARG A 51 9.24 -6.24 -6.05
CA ARG A 51 9.29 -5.28 -7.15
C ARG A 51 8.55 -4.00 -6.80
N LEU A 52 7.37 -4.10 -6.21
CA LEU A 52 6.62 -2.93 -5.74
C LEU A 52 7.47 -2.07 -4.78
N LYS A 53 8.20 -2.71 -3.86
CA LYS A 53 9.07 -1.99 -2.94
C LYS A 53 10.23 -1.29 -3.65
N ALA A 54 10.83 -1.94 -4.64
CA ALA A 54 11.91 -1.33 -5.42
C ALA A 54 11.42 -0.12 -6.23
N GLU A 55 10.24 -0.23 -6.83
CA GLU A 55 9.66 0.86 -7.60
C GLU A 55 9.27 2.04 -6.72
N GLU A 56 8.73 1.83 -5.52
CA GLU A 56 8.44 2.91 -4.56
C GLU A 56 9.66 3.82 -4.33
N MET A 57 10.84 3.22 -4.18
CA MET A 57 12.10 3.94 -3.95
C MET A 57 12.62 4.66 -5.21
N ALA A 58 12.19 4.22 -6.40
CA ALA A 58 12.65 4.74 -7.70
C ALA A 58 11.65 5.68 -8.39
N LEU A 59 10.41 5.78 -7.89
CA LEU A 59 9.38 6.66 -8.46
C LEU A 59 9.89 8.10 -8.54
N PRO A 60 9.60 8.86 -9.61
CA PRO A 60 9.97 10.28 -9.71
C PRO A 60 9.01 11.18 -8.91
N ASP A 61 9.43 12.42 -8.63
CA ASP A 61 8.63 13.37 -7.84
C ASP A 61 7.32 13.82 -8.52
N GLY A 62 7.17 13.62 -9.83
CA GLY A 62 5.90 13.81 -10.54
C GLY A 62 4.82 12.76 -10.19
N MET A 63 5.18 11.67 -9.52
CA MET A 63 4.29 10.56 -9.13
C MET A 63 4.11 10.46 -7.61
N MET A 64 4.19 11.61 -6.91
CA MET A 64 4.11 11.65 -5.45
C MET A 64 2.84 11.02 -4.89
N GLY A 65 1.69 11.15 -5.56
CA GLY A 65 0.46 10.50 -5.10
C GLY A 65 0.56 8.97 -5.10
N LYS A 66 1.18 8.40 -6.14
CA LYS A 66 1.44 6.96 -6.22
C LYS A 66 2.43 6.53 -5.12
N ARG A 67 3.53 7.27 -4.97
CA ARG A 67 4.56 7.00 -3.95
C ARG A 67 3.96 6.97 -2.55
N GLN A 68 3.11 7.94 -2.21
CA GLN A 68 2.43 8.04 -0.92
C GLN A 68 1.57 6.82 -0.59
N VAL A 69 0.80 6.32 -1.58
CA VAL A 69 -0.04 5.13 -1.37
C VAL A 69 0.81 3.89 -1.15
N VAL A 70 1.86 3.68 -1.94
CA VAL A 70 2.74 2.52 -1.78
C VAL A 70 3.48 2.58 -0.44
N GLN A 71 3.91 3.77 0.00
CA GLN A 71 4.50 3.95 1.33
C GLN A 71 3.52 3.56 2.45
N LYS A 72 2.29 4.07 2.39
CA LYS A 72 1.25 3.73 3.36
C LYS A 72 0.90 2.25 3.35
N PHE A 73 0.89 1.62 2.18
CA PHE A 73 0.74 0.17 2.07
C PHE A 73 1.82 -0.58 2.85
N PHE A 74 3.10 -0.23 2.70
CA PHE A 74 4.19 -0.87 3.45
C PHE A 74 4.18 -0.55 4.94
N GLU A 75 3.73 0.64 5.34
CA GLU A 75 3.53 0.99 6.76
C GLU A 75 2.42 0.13 7.41
N CYS A 76 1.27 -0.03 6.72
CA CYS A 76 0.20 -0.91 7.18
C CYS A 76 0.67 -2.36 7.24
N LEU A 77 1.37 -2.83 6.20
CA LEU A 77 1.89 -4.20 6.16
C LEU A 77 2.87 -4.48 7.29
N GLN A 78 3.83 -3.58 7.53
CA GLN A 78 4.76 -3.66 8.66
C GLN A 78 4.02 -3.78 10.00
N THR A 79 2.96 -2.99 10.16
CA THR A 79 2.19 -2.95 11.41
C THR A 79 1.42 -4.26 11.62
N ILE A 80 0.75 -4.75 10.58
CA ILE A 80 -0.11 -5.94 10.67
C ILE A 80 0.71 -7.24 10.71
N SER A 81 1.83 -7.28 9.99
CA SER A 81 2.72 -8.45 9.96
C SER A 81 3.70 -8.48 11.13
N GLU A 82 3.75 -7.42 11.93
CA GLU A 82 4.72 -7.17 13.01
C GLU A 82 6.19 -7.24 12.54
N THR A 83 6.42 -7.21 11.23
CA THR A 83 7.75 -7.34 10.62
C THR A 83 8.37 -5.97 10.45
N GLN A 84 9.30 -5.65 11.34
CA GLN A 84 9.98 -4.36 11.35
C GLN A 84 10.76 -4.09 10.07
N ASN A 85 10.95 -2.80 9.77
CA ASN A 85 11.77 -2.33 8.65
C ASN A 85 11.27 -2.77 7.26
N LEU A 86 9.99 -3.12 7.11
CA LEU A 86 9.35 -3.29 5.79
C LEU A 86 9.01 -1.94 5.14
N SER A 87 8.60 -0.98 5.96
CA SER A 87 8.44 0.41 5.55
C SER A 87 9.80 1.14 5.50
N GLY A 88 9.90 2.20 4.69
CA GLY A 88 11.13 3.00 4.59
C GLY A 88 12.26 2.36 3.77
N GLN A 89 13.48 2.88 3.94
CA GLN A 89 14.63 2.61 3.06
C GLN A 89 15.21 1.19 3.18
N GLN A 90 14.99 0.52 4.32
CA GLN A 90 15.49 -0.84 4.56
C GLN A 90 14.57 -1.93 4.01
N GLY A 91 13.35 -1.59 3.55
CA GLY A 91 12.35 -2.60 3.19
C GLY A 91 12.79 -3.58 2.11
N LEU A 92 13.60 -3.17 1.13
CA LEU A 92 14.17 -4.12 0.16
C LEU A 92 15.13 -5.12 0.80
N THR A 93 16.00 -4.65 1.69
CA THR A 93 16.95 -5.51 2.41
C THR A 93 16.19 -6.47 3.32
N THR A 94 15.18 -5.97 4.04
CA THR A 94 14.30 -6.79 4.88
C THR A 94 13.64 -7.89 4.06
N LEU A 95 12.97 -7.54 2.96
CA LEU A 95 12.29 -8.52 2.09
C LEU A 95 13.24 -9.58 1.52
N LYS A 96 14.48 -9.22 1.20
CA LYS A 96 15.50 -10.16 0.68
C LYS A 96 16.01 -11.14 1.73
N ASN A 97 15.98 -10.74 3.00
CA ASN A 97 16.52 -11.53 4.11
C ASN A 97 15.47 -12.45 4.75
N LEU A 98 14.20 -12.33 4.37
CA LEU A 98 13.14 -13.26 4.78
C LEU A 98 13.42 -14.66 4.22
N ASN A 99 13.12 -15.68 4.99
CA ASN A 99 13.07 -17.04 4.47
C ASN A 99 11.83 -17.22 3.57
N THR A 100 11.76 -18.37 2.88
CA THR A 100 10.68 -18.63 1.91
C THR A 100 9.28 -18.58 2.54
N ASP A 101 9.11 -19.15 3.73
CA ASP A 101 7.80 -19.21 4.39
C ASP A 101 7.36 -17.83 4.88
N GLU A 102 8.28 -17.06 5.47
CA GLU A 102 8.04 -15.67 5.88
C GLU A 102 7.67 -14.78 4.68
N TYR A 103 8.41 -14.93 3.58
CA TYR A 103 8.17 -14.16 2.35
C TYR A 103 6.80 -14.49 1.73
N LEU A 104 6.42 -15.77 1.69
CA LEU A 104 5.10 -16.19 1.22
C LEU A 104 3.98 -15.69 2.15
N GLY A 105 4.18 -15.75 3.47
CA GLY A 105 3.23 -15.23 4.45
C GLY A 105 3.00 -13.73 4.29
N ILE A 106 4.07 -12.94 4.17
CA ILE A 106 4.00 -11.49 3.93
C ILE A 106 3.36 -11.19 2.57
N THR A 107 3.65 -11.98 1.55
CA THR A 107 3.03 -11.79 0.22
C THR A 107 1.52 -12.05 0.27
N GLY A 108 1.08 -13.11 0.95
CA GLY A 108 -0.34 -13.40 1.15
C GLY A 108 -1.07 -12.32 1.93
N LEU A 109 -0.46 -11.84 3.03
CA LEU A 109 -1.00 -10.72 3.80
C LEU A 109 -1.03 -9.42 2.98
N GLY A 110 0.01 -9.16 2.18
CA GLY A 110 0.09 -8.01 1.28
C GLY A 110 -1.02 -8.02 0.22
N LEU A 111 -1.38 -9.18 -0.33
CA LEU A 111 -2.50 -9.33 -1.25
C LEU A 111 -3.84 -9.02 -0.57
N ALA A 112 -4.08 -9.54 0.64
CA ALA A 112 -5.28 -9.24 1.41
C ALA A 112 -5.39 -7.74 1.75
N LEU A 113 -4.28 -7.14 2.18
CA LEU A 113 -4.20 -5.70 2.43
C LEU A 113 -4.48 -4.89 1.16
N ALA A 114 -3.94 -5.30 0.01
CA ALA A 114 -4.16 -4.61 -1.26
C ALA A 114 -5.63 -4.67 -1.71
N GLN A 115 -6.37 -5.74 -1.40
CA GLN A 115 -7.81 -5.80 -1.64
C GLN A 115 -8.57 -4.76 -0.81
N GLU A 116 -8.22 -4.63 0.48
CA GLU A 116 -8.82 -3.61 1.35
C GLU A 116 -8.50 -2.19 0.86
N PHE A 117 -7.28 -1.94 0.37
CA PHE A 117 -6.92 -0.65 -0.23
C PHE A 117 -7.82 -0.31 -1.42
N SER A 118 -8.04 -1.29 -2.31
CA SER A 118 -8.91 -1.13 -3.48
C SER A 118 -10.37 -0.86 -3.10
N PHE A 119 -10.87 -1.61 -2.10
CA PHE A 119 -12.22 -1.44 -1.56
C PHE A 119 -12.42 -0.02 -1.00
N TRP A 120 -11.57 0.40 -0.06
CA TRP A 120 -11.71 1.70 0.60
C TRP A 120 -11.41 2.88 -0.33
N ALA A 121 -10.57 2.72 -1.35
CA ALA A 121 -10.27 3.78 -2.30
C ALA A 121 -11.52 4.31 -3.01
N THR A 122 -12.50 3.45 -3.27
CA THR A 122 -13.75 3.85 -3.95
C THR A 122 -14.58 4.78 -3.07
N ALA A 123 -14.69 4.49 -1.77
CA ALA A 123 -15.42 5.32 -0.82
C ALA A 123 -14.63 6.59 -0.44
N ILE A 124 -13.33 6.44 -0.17
CA ILE A 124 -12.47 7.53 0.29
C ILE A 124 -12.22 8.52 -0.82
N TYR A 125 -12.03 8.13 -2.08
CA TYR A 125 -11.83 9.07 -3.18
C TYR A 125 -13.11 9.33 -3.98
N ALA A 126 -14.27 9.25 -3.32
CA ALA A 126 -15.54 9.63 -3.91
C ALA A 126 -15.49 11.09 -4.38
N GLY A 127 -15.97 11.34 -5.62
CA GLY A 127 -15.94 12.65 -6.27
C GLY A 127 -14.61 12.98 -6.98
N ILE A 128 -13.59 12.13 -6.87
CA ILE A 128 -12.39 12.23 -7.71
C ILE A 128 -12.65 11.40 -8.97
N GLU A 129 -12.96 12.07 -10.07
CA GLU A 129 -13.15 11.41 -11.37
C GLU A 129 -11.82 10.82 -11.87
N GLY A 130 -11.88 9.67 -12.53
CA GLY A 130 -10.69 9.06 -13.13
C GLY A 130 -10.14 9.92 -14.28
N GLU A 131 -8.94 9.60 -14.76
CA GLU A 131 -8.60 9.97 -16.15
C GLU A 131 -9.48 9.18 -17.13
#